data_AF-A0A9Q3FTY5-F1
#
_entry.id   AF-A0A9Q3FTY5-F1
#
_cell.length_a   1.000
_cell.length_b   1.000
_cell.length_c   1.000
_cell.angle_alpha   90.00
_cell.angle_beta   90.00
_cell.angle_gamma   90.00
#
_symmetry.space_group_name_H-M   'P 1'
#
loop_
_entity.id
_entity.type
_entity.pdbx_description
1 polymer ?
#
loop_
_entity_poly.entity_id
_entity_poly.type
_entity_poly.pdbx_seq_one_letter_code
_entity_poly.pdbx_strand_id
1 'polypeptide(L)'
;MDLPPSSYHDSLEVLWDEEKEPEQVETVMKVVPSVYHQYLDVLSKVKAEKRPPHHACDHHIELEGSLPPVGEALRKYHQLKEAFTTAPIVSHFDPSLPTIVETDASDYALGSVLSQISDSG
;
A
#
# COMPACT_ATOMS: atom_id res chain seq x y z
N MET A 1 -20.68 34.87 47.47
CA MET A 1 -20.29 33.57 46.91
C MET A 1 -21.00 33.41 45.59
N ASP A 2 -20.42 32.60 44.71
CA ASP A 2 -20.92 32.10 43.41
C ASP A 2 -20.24 32.69 42.16
N LEU A 3 -19.36 31.86 41.58
CA LEU A 3 -18.73 32.01 40.26
C LEU A 3 -19.69 31.52 39.15
N PRO A 4 -19.64 32.11 37.95
CA PRO A 4 -20.06 31.44 36.72
C PRO A 4 -18.86 31.03 35.83
N PRO A 5 -19.08 30.10 34.87
CA PRO A 5 -18.02 29.26 34.33
C PRO A 5 -17.36 29.76 33.05
N SER A 6 -16.13 29.27 32.89
CA SER A 6 -15.22 29.24 31.75
C SER A 6 -15.87 29.19 30.35
N SER A 7 -15.38 30.04 29.43
CA SER A 7 -15.48 29.79 27.99
C SER A 7 -14.15 30.06 27.28
N TYR A 8 -13.58 28.96 26.78
CA TYR A 8 -12.84 28.81 25.52
C TYR A 8 -11.55 29.62 25.32
N HIS A 9 -10.43 28.94 25.53
CA HIS A 9 -9.16 29.21 24.88
C HIS A 9 -9.23 28.80 23.41
N ASP A 10 -8.95 29.74 22.50
CA ASP A 10 -8.52 29.44 21.14
C ASP A 10 -7.23 30.21 20.88
N SER A 11 -6.12 29.48 20.87
CA SER A 11 -4.80 29.91 20.42
C SER A 11 -3.96 28.64 20.24
N LEU A 12 -4.26 27.92 19.16
CA LEU A 12 -3.35 26.98 18.53
C LEU A 12 -2.02 27.69 18.25
N GLU A 13 -0.96 27.23 18.91
CA GLU A 13 0.39 27.02 18.35
C GLU A 13 1.31 26.58 19.50
N VAL A 14 1.12 25.34 19.93
CA VAL A 14 2.07 24.62 20.76
C VAL A 14 2.40 23.35 19.99
N LEU A 15 3.57 23.42 19.35
CA LEU A 15 4.61 22.40 19.31
C LEU A 15 4.20 21.00 18.83
N TRP A 16 4.89 20.58 17.76
CA TRP A 16 4.87 19.22 17.25
C TRP A 16 5.17 18.22 18.39
N ASP A 17 4.14 17.52 18.86
CA ASP A 17 4.31 16.42 19.80
C ASP A 17 4.74 15.15 19.03
N GLU A 18 5.96 14.69 19.32
CA GLU A 18 6.53 13.41 18.90
C GLU A 18 5.88 12.19 19.59
N GLU A 19 4.65 12.31 20.09
CA GLU A 19 3.95 11.24 20.79
C GLU A 19 2.86 10.64 19.92
N LYS A 20 3.17 9.48 19.33
CA LYS A 20 2.22 8.69 18.56
C LYS A 20 1.21 8.03 19.49
N GLU A 21 -0.08 8.28 19.27
CA GLU A 21 -1.23 7.74 20.01
C GLU A 21 -1.11 6.23 20.33
N PRO A 22 -1.07 5.82 21.62
CA PRO A 22 -0.90 4.43 22.05
C PRO A 22 -2.06 3.50 21.63
N GLU A 23 -3.23 4.06 21.34
CA GLU A 23 -4.44 3.32 20.99
C GLU A 23 -4.29 2.51 19.67
N GLN A 24 -3.50 3.02 18.72
CA GLN A 24 -3.28 2.35 17.44
C GLN A 24 -2.39 1.11 17.55
N VAL A 25 -1.35 1.14 18.40
CA VAL A 25 -0.38 0.04 18.51
C VAL A 25 -1.04 -1.17 19.18
N GLU A 26 -1.83 -0.93 20.22
CA GLU A 26 -2.54 -2.00 20.92
C GLU A 26 -3.64 -2.63 20.05
N THR A 27 -4.30 -1.82 19.21
CA THR A 27 -5.26 -2.32 18.22
C THR A 27 -4.57 -3.22 17.19
N VAL A 28 -3.41 -2.81 16.68
CA VAL A 28 -2.64 -3.61 15.71
C VAL A 28 -2.11 -4.90 16.34
N MET A 29 -1.63 -4.88 17.59
CA MET A 29 -1.17 -6.09 18.29
C MET A 29 -2.28 -7.13 18.51
N LYS A 30 -3.54 -6.69 18.67
CA LYS A 30 -4.70 -7.57 18.82
C LYS A 30 -5.12 -8.20 17.49
N VAL A 31 -4.91 -7.52 16.36
CA VAL A 31 -5.28 -8.00 15.03
C VAL A 31 -4.18 -8.87 14.41
N VAL A 32 -2.93 -8.49 14.63
CA VAL A 32 -1.77 -9.15 14.00
C VAL A 32 -1.41 -10.41 14.80
N PRO A 33 -1.31 -11.59 14.16
CA PRO A 33 -0.86 -12.81 14.82
C PRO A 33 0.51 -12.65 15.49
N SER A 34 0.71 -13.29 16.64
CA SER A 34 1.90 -13.11 17.48
C SER A 34 3.23 -13.40 16.77
N VAL A 35 3.24 -14.34 15.82
CA VAL A 35 4.42 -14.67 15.00
C VAL A 35 4.93 -13.48 14.17
N TYR A 36 4.08 -12.49 13.89
CA TYR A 36 4.43 -11.30 13.13
C TYR A 36 4.68 -10.08 14.02
N HIS A 37 4.62 -10.21 15.36
CA HIS A 37 4.83 -9.08 16.27
C HIS A 37 6.23 -8.46 16.16
N GLN A 38 7.22 -9.21 15.70
CA GLN A 38 8.56 -8.68 15.39
C GLN A 38 8.58 -7.65 14.25
N TYR A 39 7.52 -7.58 13.43
CA TYR A 39 7.39 -6.68 12.27
C TYR A 39 6.36 -5.57 12.48
N LEU A 40 5.92 -5.32 13.73
CA LEU A 40 4.92 -4.28 14.02
C LEU A 40 5.38 -2.89 13.58
N ASP A 41 6.68 -2.67 13.50
CA ASP A 41 7.26 -1.44 13.01
C ASP A 41 7.08 -1.22 11.50
N VAL A 42 6.97 -2.29 10.71
CA VAL A 42 6.60 -2.23 9.29
C VAL A 42 5.14 -1.80 9.12
N LEU A 43 4.28 -2.18 10.07
CA LEU A 43 2.86 -1.83 10.09
C LEU A 43 2.59 -0.42 10.65
N SER A 44 3.63 0.29 11.11
CA SER A 44 3.52 1.65 11.61
C SER A 44 3.26 2.62 10.46
N LYS A 45 2.05 3.20 10.42
CA LYS A 45 1.65 4.23 9.44
C LYS A 45 2.71 5.33 9.26
N VAL A 46 3.17 5.94 10.35
CA VAL A 46 4.22 6.99 10.31
C VAL A 46 5.56 6.51 9.76
N LYS A 47 5.93 5.23 9.96
CA LYS A 47 7.16 4.68 9.35
C LYS A 47 6.96 4.41 7.87
N ALA A 48 5.78 3.96 7.46
CA ALA A 48 5.43 3.74 6.06
C ALA A 48 5.35 5.05 5.24
N GLU A 49 4.93 6.15 5.87
CA GLU A 49 4.87 7.48 5.22
C GLU A 49 6.26 8.16 5.12
N LYS A 50 7.26 7.66 5.84
CA LYS A 50 8.61 8.22 5.81
C LYS A 50 9.35 7.70 4.57
N ARG A 51 9.45 8.56 3.56
CA ARG A 51 10.14 8.25 2.30
C ARG A 51 11.61 7.87 2.57
N PRO A 52 12.14 6.83 1.90
CA PRO A 52 13.57 6.59 1.85
C PRO A 52 14.30 7.84 1.34
N PRO A 53 15.56 8.06 1.75
CA PRO A 53 16.35 9.15 1.19
C PRO A 53 16.44 8.98 -0.32
N HIS A 54 16.02 10.01 -1.07
CA HIS A 54 16.06 9.98 -2.52
C HIS A 54 17.48 9.69 -3.02
N HIS A 55 17.61 8.65 -3.83
CA HIS A 55 18.89 8.29 -4.40
C HIS A 55 19.16 9.15 -5.65
N ALA A 56 20.44 9.37 -5.97
CA ALA A 56 20.83 10.09 -7.18
C ALA A 56 20.35 9.42 -8.49
N CYS A 57 19.83 8.19 -8.39
CA CYS A 57 19.28 7.37 -9.47
C CYS A 57 17.77 7.12 -9.36
N ASP A 58 17.03 7.91 -8.57
CA ASP A 58 15.57 7.84 -8.58
C ASP A 58 15.05 8.32 -9.94
N HIS A 59 14.52 7.39 -10.73
CA HIS A 59 13.91 7.70 -12.01
C HIS A 59 12.57 8.39 -11.78
N HIS A 60 12.51 9.70 -12.04
CA HIS A 60 11.26 10.44 -12.05
C HIS A 60 10.35 9.90 -13.17
N ILE A 61 9.24 9.25 -12.81
CA ILE A 61 8.19 8.88 -13.77
C ILE A 61 7.30 10.11 -13.93
N GLU A 62 7.64 10.95 -14.89
CA GLU A 62 6.75 12.01 -15.36
C GLU A 62 5.53 11.35 -16.00
N LEU A 63 4.36 11.53 -15.39
CA LEU A 63 3.08 11.13 -15.99
C LEU A 63 2.69 12.16 -17.06
N GLU A 64 3.46 12.26 -18.13
CA GLU A 64 3.09 13.05 -19.30
C GLU A 64 2.27 12.20 -20.28
N GLY A 65 1.01 12.62 -20.51
CA GLY A 65 0.21 12.10 -21.62
C GLY A 65 -1.30 12.19 -21.41
N SER A 66 -2.01 12.71 -22.42
CA SER A 66 -3.42 12.39 -22.62
C SER A 66 -3.58 10.90 -22.96
N LEU A 67 -4.79 10.35 -22.79
CA LEU A 67 -5.19 9.01 -23.24
C LEU A 67 -4.48 8.61 -24.56
N PRO A 68 -3.96 7.36 -24.67
CA PRO A 68 -3.31 6.92 -25.89
C PRO A 68 -4.26 7.13 -27.08
N PRO A 69 -3.73 7.57 -28.24
CA PRO A 69 -4.56 7.89 -29.40
C PRO A 69 -5.46 6.71 -29.75
N VAL A 70 -6.73 7.02 -30.00
CA VAL A 70 -7.75 6.03 -30.38
C VAL A 70 -7.29 5.33 -31.65
N GLY A 71 -6.95 4.04 -31.56
CA GLY A 71 -6.30 3.31 -32.64
C GLY A 71 -5.76 1.95 -32.21
N GLU A 72 -4.70 1.48 -32.87
CA GLU A 72 -4.11 0.16 -32.64
C GLU A 72 -3.57 -0.03 -31.21
N ALA A 73 -3.00 1.01 -30.60
CA ALA A 73 -2.49 0.94 -29.22
C ALA A 73 -3.61 0.60 -28.22
N LEU A 74 -4.76 1.24 -28.36
CA LEU A 74 -5.93 0.95 -27.52
C LEU A 74 -6.41 -0.50 -27.73
N ARG A 75 -6.46 -0.97 -28.99
CA ARG A 75 -6.82 -2.37 -29.28
C ARG A 75 -5.86 -3.36 -28.59
N LYS A 76 -4.54 -3.11 -28.67
CA LYS A 76 -3.52 -3.95 -28.02
C LYS A 76 -3.65 -3.92 -26.49
N TYR A 77 -3.93 -2.75 -25.90
CA TYR A 77 -4.22 -2.64 -24.47
C TYR A 77 -5.42 -3.50 -24.05
N HIS A 78 -6.51 -3.48 -24.83
CA HIS A 78 -7.67 -4.33 -24.55
C HIS A 78 -7.36 -5.82 -24.70
N GLN A 79 -6.62 -6.22 -25.73
CA GLN A 79 -6.17 -7.61 -25.89
C GLN A 79 -5.31 -8.07 -24.71
N LEU A 80 -4.45 -7.20 -24.18
CA LEU A 80 -3.61 -7.51 -23.03
C LEU A 80 -4.43 -7.68 -21.76
N LYS A 81 -5.41 -6.79 -21.51
CA LYS A 81 -6.34 -6.95 -20.38
C LYS A 81 -7.11 -8.26 -20.46
N GLU A 82 -7.59 -8.62 -21.64
CA GLU A 82 -8.32 -9.88 -21.87
C GLU A 82 -7.41 -11.08 -21.61
N ALA A 83 -6.19 -11.09 -22.14
CA ALA A 83 -5.21 -12.13 -21.88
C ALA A 83 -4.93 -12.30 -20.38
N PHE A 84 -4.71 -11.20 -19.65
CA PHE A 84 -4.46 -11.24 -18.20
C PHE A 84 -5.68 -11.57 -17.34
N THR A 85 -6.88 -11.63 -17.91
CA THR A 85 -8.12 -11.93 -17.16
C THR A 85 -8.75 -13.27 -17.57
N THR A 86 -8.07 -14.02 -18.45
CA THR A 86 -8.54 -15.29 -18.99
C THR A 86 -7.51 -16.39 -18.78
N ALA A 87 -7.95 -17.65 -18.92
CA ALA A 87 -7.05 -18.79 -18.91
C ALA A 87 -6.11 -18.74 -20.14
N PRO A 88 -4.85 -19.18 -20.01
CA PRO A 88 -4.26 -19.86 -18.85
C PRO A 88 -3.65 -18.92 -17.80
N ILE A 89 -3.63 -17.60 -18.04
CA ILE A 89 -2.94 -16.63 -17.16
C ILE A 89 -3.66 -16.47 -15.81
N VAL A 90 -5.00 -16.53 -15.82
CA VAL A 90 -5.81 -16.60 -14.60
C VAL A 90 -6.44 -17.99 -14.51
N SER A 91 -6.02 -18.74 -13.49
CA SER A 91 -6.56 -20.06 -13.15
C SER A 91 -7.12 -20.08 -11.74
N HIS A 92 -7.86 -21.13 -11.41
CA HIS A 92 -8.33 -21.35 -10.05
C HIS A 92 -7.15 -21.65 -9.13
N PHE A 93 -7.13 -21.00 -7.97
CA PHE A 93 -6.13 -21.24 -6.95
C PHE A 93 -6.28 -22.67 -6.37
N ASP A 94 -5.17 -23.39 -6.27
CA ASP A 94 -5.11 -24.73 -5.66
C ASP A 94 -4.28 -24.69 -4.37
N PRO A 95 -4.90 -24.82 -3.18
CA PRO A 95 -4.19 -24.77 -1.90
C PRO A 95 -3.12 -25.86 -1.70
N SER A 96 -3.12 -26.91 -2.53
CA SER A 96 -2.12 -27.98 -2.48
C SER A 96 -0.83 -27.65 -3.22
N LEU A 97 -0.83 -26.63 -4.08
CA LEU A 97 0.33 -26.21 -4.85
C LEU A 97 1.14 -25.12 -4.13
N PRO A 98 2.49 -25.14 -4.26
CA PRO A 98 3.32 -24.03 -3.78
C PRO A 98 2.89 -22.69 -4.38
N THR A 99 2.88 -21.66 -3.53
CA THR A 99 2.52 -20.30 -3.92
C THR A 99 3.77 -19.42 -3.92
N ILE A 100 3.97 -18.67 -5.00
CA ILE A 100 5.03 -17.67 -5.12
C ILE A 100 4.38 -16.29 -5.02
N VAL A 101 4.90 -15.45 -4.13
CA VAL A 101 4.46 -14.07 -3.98
C VAL A 101 5.63 -13.16 -4.32
N GLU A 102 5.46 -12.36 -5.36
CA GLU A 102 6.40 -11.31 -5.75
C GLU A 102 5.81 -9.97 -5.36
N THR A 103 6.58 -9.15 -4.64
CA THR A 103 6.13 -7.84 -4.17
C THR A 103 7.08 -6.77 -4.68
N ASP A 104 6.52 -5.66 -5.13
CA ASP A 104 7.28 -4.46 -5.44
C ASP A 104 6.58 -3.23 -4.85
N ALA A 105 7.36 -2.23 -4.50
CA ALA A 105 6.88 -1.04 -3.82
C ALA A 105 7.56 0.20 -4.42
N SER A 106 6.75 1.19 -4.73
CA SER A 106 7.20 2.55 -5.04
C SER A 106 6.79 3.50 -3.92
N ASP A 107 7.24 4.75 -4.01
CA ASP A 107 6.83 5.82 -3.10
C ASP A 107 5.31 6.05 -3.06
N TYR A 108 4.56 5.62 -4.09
CA TYR A 108 3.13 5.91 -4.22
C TYR A 108 2.24 4.67 -4.16
N ALA A 109 2.74 3.52 -4.56
CA ALA A 109 1.93 2.30 -4.69
C ALA A 109 2.72 1.06 -4.28
N LEU A 110 2.01 0.15 -3.62
CA LEU A 110 2.44 -1.21 -3.35
C LEU A 110 1.76 -2.15 -4.35
N GLY A 111 2.51 -3.09 -4.91
CA GLY A 111 2.00 -4.10 -5.82
C GLY A 111 2.49 -5.49 -5.40
N SER A 112 1.66 -6.49 -5.64
CA SER A 112 2.08 -7.89 -5.50
C SER A 112 1.45 -8.77 -6.56
N VAL A 113 2.19 -9.78 -7.01
CA VAL A 113 1.72 -10.83 -7.89
C VAL A 113 1.74 -12.16 -7.12
N LEU A 114 0.63 -12.88 -7.15
CA LEU A 114 0.48 -14.20 -6.54
C LEU A 114 0.36 -15.24 -7.64
N SER A 115 1.30 -16.19 -7.68
CA SER A 115 1.45 -17.15 -8.78
C SER A 115 1.54 -18.59 -8.26
N GLN A 116 0.99 -19.53 -9.03
CA GLN A 116 1.16 -20.96 -8.83
C GLN A 116 1.63 -21.61 -10.14
N ILE A 117 2.59 -22.52 -10.05
CA ILE A 117 3.07 -23.28 -11.21
C ILE A 117 2.20 -24.54 -11.30
N SER A 118 1.48 -24.71 -12.40
CA SER A 118 0.69 -25.91 -12.69
C SER A 118 1.17 -26.60 -13.97
N ASP A 119 1.03 -27.92 -14.04
CA ASP A 119 1.41 -28.72 -15.22
C ASP A 119 0.39 -28.61 -16.37
N SER A 120 -0.77 -28.01 -16.10
CA SER A 120 -1.84 -27.76 -17.06
C SER A 120 -1.66 -26.39 -17.70
N GLY A 121 -0.69 -26.27 -18.63
CA GLY A 121 -0.51 -25.09 -19.47
C GLY A 121 -1.62 -24.91 -20.50
#